data_AF-A0A7C6ZV48-F1
#
_entry.id   AF-A0A7C6ZV48-F1
#
_cell.length_a   1.000
_cell.length_b   1.000
_cell.length_c   1.000
_cell.angle_alpha   90.00
_cell.angle_beta   90.00
_cell.angle_gamma   90.00
#
_symmetry.space_group_name_H-M   'P 1'
#
loop_
_entity.id
_entity.type
_entity.pdbx_description
1 polymer ?
#
loop_
_entity_poly.entity_id
_entity_poly.type
_entity_poly.pdbx_seq_one_letter_code
_entity_poly.pdbx_strand_id
1 'polypeptide(L)'
;MDYGTIDVLHQQLSRGYPFIVSMQTGQLPHWSGEDFAHAVVVVGMDAGHVYLHDPAVLVYPLRVSTGDFDLAWLERDEQYAILQPA
;
A
#
# COMPACT_ATOMS: atom_id res chain seq x y z
N MET A 1 2.14 2.87 -15.00
CA MET A 1 2.58 2.73 -13.60
C MET A 1 3.21 4.07 -13.30
N ASP A 2 2.63 4.77 -12.33
CA ASP A 2 3.09 6.09 -11.92
C ASP A 2 3.88 5.95 -10.61
N TYR A 3 4.64 6.99 -10.26
CA TYR A 3 5.44 7.09 -9.04
C TYR A 3 4.87 8.19 -8.16
N GLY A 4 4.83 7.99 -6.83
CA GLY A 4 4.09 8.87 -5.94
C GLY A 4 4.73 9.04 -4.57
N THR A 5 4.09 9.86 -3.74
CA THR A 5 4.43 10.01 -2.32
C THR A 5 3.21 9.66 -1.47
N ILE A 6 3.41 9.51 -0.17
CA ILE A 6 2.30 9.34 0.80
C ILE A 6 1.24 10.44 0.66
N ASP A 7 1.65 11.69 0.42
CA ASP A 7 0.72 12.80 0.21
C ASP A 7 -0.14 12.63 -1.05
N VAL A 8 0.43 12.09 -2.14
CA VAL A 8 -0.32 11.79 -3.38
C VAL A 8 -1.36 10.71 -3.12
N LEU A 9 -0.98 9.64 -2.39
CA LEU A 9 -1.91 8.59 -2.01
C LEU A 9 -3.05 9.14 -1.15
N HIS A 10 -2.73 9.93 -0.12
CA HIS A 10 -3.73 10.57 0.73
C HIS A 10 -4.70 11.43 -0.07
N GLN A 11 -4.20 12.18 -1.06
CA GLN A 11 -5.01 13.05 -1.89
C GLN A 11 -6.04 12.27 -2.72
N GLN A 12 -5.69 11.16 -3.38
CA GLN A 12 -6.70 10.41 -4.14
C GLN A 12 -7.58 9.53 -3.25
N LEU A 13 -7.08 9.02 -2.11
CA LEU A 13 -7.92 8.36 -1.11
C LEU A 13 -9.03 9.32 -0.64
N SER A 14 -8.70 10.60 -0.41
CA SER A 14 -9.65 11.64 -0.04
C SER A 14 -10.69 11.94 -1.14
N ARG A 15 -10.40 11.55 -2.39
CA ARG A 15 -11.33 11.62 -3.54
C ARG A 15 -12.13 10.33 -3.74
N GLY A 16 -11.91 9.31 -2.90
CA GLY A 16 -12.58 8.01 -2.98
C GLY A 16 -11.98 7.04 -3.99
N TYR A 17 -10.76 7.29 -4.48
CA TYR A 17 -10.08 6.40 -5.42
C TYR A 17 -9.06 5.51 -4.67
N PRO A 18 -9.26 4.19 -4.61
CA PRO A 18 -8.26 3.27 -4.09
C PRO A 18 -7.12 3.06 -5.08
N PHE A 19 -6.04 2.44 -4.60
CA PHE A 19 -4.80 2.27 -5.36
C PHE A 19 -4.35 0.82 -5.35
N ILE A 20 -3.71 0.37 -6.41
CA ILE A 20 -2.82 -0.79 -6.38
C ILE A 20 -1.39 -0.27 -6.21
N VAL A 21 -0.63 -0.82 -5.27
CA VAL A 21 0.79 -0.51 -5.09
C VAL A 21 1.63 -1.77 -5.19
N SER A 22 2.86 -1.65 -5.72
CA SER A 22 3.86 -2.72 -5.65
C SER A 22 4.66 -2.54 -4.38
N MET A 23 4.83 -3.61 -3.60
CA MET A 23 5.61 -3.58 -2.35
C MET A 23 6.60 -4.73 -2.30
N GLN A 24 7.66 -4.55 -1.52
CA GLN A 24 8.57 -5.62 -1.14
C GLN A 24 8.17 -6.13 0.25
N THR A 25 7.92 -7.44 0.38
CA THR A 25 7.26 -7.98 1.59
C THR A 25 8.15 -8.04 2.83
N GLY A 26 9.48 -8.00 2.70
CA GLY A 26 10.41 -8.12 3.82
C GLY A 26 10.23 -7.08 4.92
N GLN A 27 9.67 -5.90 4.59
CA GLN A 27 9.44 -4.79 5.51
C GLN A 27 8.07 -4.84 6.21
N LEU A 28 7.22 -5.79 5.83
CA LEU A 28 5.84 -5.87 6.31
C LEU A 28 5.74 -6.94 7.41
N PRO A 29 5.37 -6.58 8.65
CA PRO A 29 5.40 -7.52 9.77
C PRO A 29 4.59 -8.80 9.57
N HIS A 30 3.47 -8.74 8.85
CA HIS A 30 2.60 -9.91 8.63
C HIS A 30 3.21 -10.96 7.70
N TRP A 31 4.22 -10.61 6.90
CA TRP A 31 4.97 -11.54 6.05
C TRP A 31 6.11 -12.25 6.78
N SER A 32 6.33 -11.95 8.07
CA SER A 32 7.32 -12.66 8.91
C SER A 32 8.74 -12.70 8.32
N GLY A 33 9.12 -11.68 7.54
CA GLY A 33 10.44 -11.57 6.92
C GLY A 33 10.61 -12.34 5.60
N GLU A 34 9.55 -12.97 5.07
CA GLU A 34 9.58 -13.48 3.69
C GLU A 34 9.63 -12.32 2.71
N ASP A 35 10.58 -12.37 1.75
CA ASP A 35 10.98 -11.21 0.97
C ASP A 35 10.84 -11.44 -0.55
N PHE A 36 9.76 -10.90 -1.12
CA PHE A 36 9.47 -10.95 -2.55
C PHE A 36 8.58 -9.78 -2.97
N ALA A 37 8.52 -9.53 -4.28
CA ALA A 37 7.64 -8.50 -4.83
C ALA A 37 6.17 -8.95 -4.73
N HIS A 38 5.33 -8.06 -4.23
CA HIS A 38 3.90 -8.30 -4.04
C HIS A 38 3.07 -7.08 -4.44
N ALA A 39 1.77 -7.29 -4.66
CA ALA A 39 0.83 -6.21 -4.98
C ALA A 39 -0.34 -6.23 -3.99
N VAL A 40 -0.68 -5.05 -3.46
CA VAL A 40 -1.79 -4.86 -2.53
C VAL A 40 -2.69 -3.71 -2.97
N VAL A 41 -3.92 -3.66 -2.44
CA VAL A 41 -4.81 -2.53 -2.65
C VAL A 41 -4.80 -1.63 -1.42
N VAL A 42 -4.47 -0.35 -1.58
CA VAL A 42 -4.62 0.67 -0.54
C VAL A 42 -6.05 1.21 -0.56
N VAL A 43 -6.76 1.07 0.56
CA VAL A 43 -8.19 1.45 0.69
C VAL A 43 -8.43 2.58 1.70
N GLY A 44 -7.41 2.98 2.47
CA GLY A 44 -7.53 4.05 3.45
C GLY A 44 -6.19 4.39 4.09
N MET A 45 -6.14 5.55 4.75
CA MET A 45 -4.99 6.00 5.52
C MET A 45 -5.45 6.92 6.66
N ASP A 46 -4.76 6.88 7.79
CA ASP A 46 -4.87 7.85 8.89
C ASP A 46 -3.49 8.41 9.26
N ALA A 47 -3.40 9.19 10.35
CA ALA A 47 -2.17 9.87 10.75
C ALA A 47 -0.98 8.93 11.04
N GLY A 48 -1.21 7.63 11.26
CA GLY A 48 -0.12 6.68 11.57
C GLY A 48 -0.20 5.35 10.84
N HIS A 49 -1.27 5.09 10.08
CA HIS A 49 -1.48 3.79 9.46
C HIS A 49 -2.03 3.87 8.03
N VAL A 50 -1.65 2.88 7.24
CA VAL A 50 -2.23 2.59 5.92
C VAL A 50 -3.08 1.32 6.04
N TYR A 51 -4.22 1.32 5.36
CA TYR A 51 -5.17 0.20 5.35
C TYR A 51 -5.12 -0.51 3.99
N LEU A 52 -4.80 -1.80 4.01
CA LEU A 52 -4.51 -2.62 2.84
C LEU A 52 -5.51 -3.77 2.67
N HIS A 53 -5.87 -4.09 1.43
CA HIS A 53 -6.32 -5.44 1.09
C HIS A 53 -5.14 -6.19 0.47
N ASP A 54 -4.59 -7.12 1.24
CA ASP A 54 -3.53 -8.02 0.81
C ASP A 54 -4.15 -9.35 0.37
N PRO A 55 -3.98 -9.79 -0.89
CA PRO A 55 -4.59 -11.04 -1.39
C PRO A 55 -4.05 -12.31 -0.70
N ALA A 56 -2.93 -12.22 0.03
CA ALA A 56 -2.40 -13.33 0.81
C ALA A 56 -3.04 -13.49 2.20
N VAL A 57 -3.89 -12.54 2.62
CA VAL A 57 -4.49 -12.49 3.96
C VAL A 57 -6.02 -12.50 3.86
N LEU A 58 -6.68 -13.37 4.63
CA LEU A 58 -8.15 -13.50 4.62
C LEU A 58 -8.86 -12.43 5.48
N VAL A 59 -8.13 -11.77 6.38
CA VAL A 59 -8.66 -10.73 7.27
C VAL A 59 -8.31 -9.37 6.69
N TYR A 60 -9.34 -8.61 6.32
CA TYR A 60 -9.19 -7.30 5.69
C TYR A 60 -10.19 -6.27 6.27
N PRO A 61 -9.85 -4.96 6.25
CA PRO A 61 -8.56 -4.41 5.84
C PRO A 61 -7.44 -4.65 6.87
N LEU A 62 -6.24 -4.92 6.37
CA LEU A 62 -5.03 -5.06 7.17
C LEU A 62 -4.49 -3.67 7.51
N ARG A 63 -4.25 -3.42 8.81
CA ARG A 63 -3.65 -2.17 9.28
C ARG A 63 -2.13 -2.33 9.37
N VAL A 64 -1.40 -1.53 8.61
CA VAL A 64 0.07 -1.44 8.67
C VAL A 64 0.49 -0.04 9.11
N SER A 65 1.65 0.10 9.74
CA SER A 65 2.16 1.43 10.08
C SER A 65 2.53 2.17 8.79
N THR A 66 2.42 3.51 8.78
CA THR A 66 2.84 4.30 7.62
C THR A 66 4.34 4.12 7.32
N GLY A 67 5.18 3.94 8.34
CA GLY A 67 6.61 3.70 8.17
C GLY A 67 6.94 2.36 7.49
N ASP A 68 6.30 1.27 7.92
CA ASP A 68 6.51 -0.05 7.31
C ASP A 68 5.99 -0.06 5.86
N PHE A 69 4.85 0.59 5.62
CA PHE A 69 4.31 0.77 4.28
C PHE A 69 5.26 1.56 3.37
N ASP A 70 5.74 2.71 3.84
CA ASP A 70 6.62 3.60 3.08
C ASP A 70 7.92 2.89 2.70
N LEU A 71 8.52 2.15 3.64
CA LEU A 71 9.74 1.37 3.40
C LEU A 71 9.51 0.24 2.38
N ALA A 72 8.42 -0.53 2.53
CA ALA A 72 8.06 -1.60 1.59
C ALA A 72 7.77 -1.09 0.18
N TRP A 73 7.16 0.09 0.07
CA TRP A 73 6.81 0.73 -1.19
C TRP A 73 8.01 1.39 -1.86
N LEU A 74 8.89 2.02 -1.09
CA LEU A 74 10.15 2.64 -1.53
C LEU A 74 11.08 1.62 -2.19
N GLU A 75 11.17 0.39 -1.67
CA GLU A 75 11.94 -0.71 -2.29
C GLU A 75 11.42 -1.13 -3.67
N ARG A 76 10.23 -0.66 -4.05
CA ARG A 76 9.60 -0.86 -5.36
C ARG A 76 9.42 0.45 -6.12
N ASP A 77 10.28 1.42 -5.85
CA ASP A 77 10.34 2.75 -6.47
C ASP A 77 9.05 3.57 -6.27
N GLU A 78 8.24 3.28 -5.25
CA GLU A 78 6.98 3.98 -4.98
C GLU A 78 5.97 3.85 -6.14
N GLN A 79 5.97 2.69 -6.82
CA GLN A 79 5.07 2.39 -7.94
C GLN A 79 3.62 2.22 -7.50
N TYR A 80 2.70 2.89 -8.19
CA TYR A 80 1.26 2.75 -7.98
C TYR A 80 0.43 2.83 -9.27
N ALA A 81 -0.83 2.42 -9.13
CA ALA A 81 -1.89 2.60 -10.12
C ALA A 81 -3.20 2.97 -9.43
N ILE A 82 -3.92 3.96 -9.97
CA ILE A 82 -5.21 4.42 -9.44
C ILE A 82 -6.33 3.54 -9.99
N LEU A 83 -7.24 3.12 -9.13
CA LEU A 83 -8.49 2.47 -9.51
C LEU A 83 -9.59 3.54 -9.62
N GLN A 84 -9.88 3.97 -10.84
CA GLN A 84 -10.94 4.94 -11.14
C GLN A 84 -11.94 4.38 -12.17
N PRO A 85 -13.21 4.81 -12.15
CA PRO A 85 -14.16 4.50 -13.21
C PRO A 85 -13.64 4.92 -14.59
N ALA A 86 -14.10 4.23 -15.63
CA ALA A 86 -13.82 4.55 -17.02
C ALA A 86 -14.55 5.81 -17.50
#